data_AF-A0A9P5HDA6-F1
#
_entry.id   AF-A0A9P5HDA6-F1
#
_cell.length_a   1.000
_cell.length_b   1.000
_cell.length_c   1.000
_cell.angle_alpha   90.00
_cell.angle_beta   90.00
_cell.angle_gamma   90.00
#
_symmetry.space_group_name_H-M   'P 1'
#
loop_
_entity.id
_entity.type
_entity.pdbx_description
1 polymer ?
#
loop_
_entity_poly.entity_id
_entity_poly.type
_entity_poly.pdbx_seq_one_letter_code
_entity_poly.pdbx_strand_id
1 'polypeptide(L)'
;MTPGRTNLGPLTTEFTYPASCTVVVKNCETCDGGWQAQTCSDNTSNSQGVQDNVDCWPDRDDPQLPTGVAVNGWGFYSPGISCPVGYSTACVATGSKDGGWPFQFVVLQGETAVGCCPT
;
A
#
# COMPACT_ATOMS: atom_id res chain seq x y z
N MET A 1 13.66 -7.72 -9.09
CA MET A 1 13.55 -8.39 -7.78
C MET A 1 12.08 -8.43 -7.42
N THR A 2 11.52 -9.60 -7.09
CA THR A 2 10.16 -9.67 -6.54
C THR A 2 10.19 -9.05 -5.15
N PRO A 3 9.32 -8.08 -4.81
CA PRO A 3 9.23 -7.54 -3.46
C PRO A 3 9.01 -8.66 -2.44
N GLY A 4 9.65 -8.57 -1.27
CA GLY A 4 9.41 -9.51 -0.18
C GLY A 4 7.94 -9.49 0.23
N ARG A 5 7.36 -10.67 0.50
CA ARG A 5 5.98 -10.81 0.98
C ARG A 5 5.92 -10.51 2.48
N THR A 6 5.60 -9.28 2.83
CA THR A 6 5.41 -8.87 4.23
C THR A 6 3.93 -8.88 4.57
N ASN A 7 3.52 -9.69 5.55
CA ASN A 7 2.18 -9.60 6.13
C ASN A 7 2.17 -8.43 7.13
N LEU A 8 1.34 -7.44 6.89
CA LEU A 8 1.20 -6.24 7.72
C LEU A 8 0.24 -6.44 8.90
N GLY A 9 -0.51 -7.55 8.91
CA GLY A 9 -1.55 -7.85 9.90
C GLY A 9 -2.96 -7.82 9.30
N PRO A 10 -4.00 -7.89 10.13
CA PRO A 10 -5.39 -7.94 9.67
C PRO A 10 -5.92 -6.58 9.19
N LEU A 11 -6.70 -6.58 8.11
CA LEU A 11 -7.58 -5.47 7.71
C LEU A 11 -9.03 -5.98 7.70
N THR A 12 -9.62 -6.01 8.89
CA THR A 12 -10.97 -6.58 9.11
C THR A 12 -12.07 -5.53 9.24
N THR A 13 -11.71 -4.25 9.29
CA THR A 13 -12.63 -3.12 9.38
C THR A 13 -12.30 -2.09 8.31
N GLU A 14 -13.26 -1.23 7.97
CA GLU A 14 -13.00 -0.14 7.03
C GLU A 14 -11.96 0.83 7.60
N PHE A 15 -10.90 1.06 6.84
CA PHE A 15 -9.90 2.06 7.16
C PHE A 15 -10.29 3.41 6.56
N THR A 16 -10.26 4.46 7.37
CA THR A 16 -10.41 5.85 6.90
C THR A 16 -9.05 6.52 6.87
N TYR A 17 -8.61 6.94 5.69
CA TYR A 17 -7.35 7.68 5.55
C TYR A 17 -7.41 9.00 6.36
N PRO A 18 -6.38 9.32 7.16
CA PRO A 18 -6.24 10.64 7.74
C PRO A 18 -6.22 11.74 6.68
N ALA A 19 -6.76 12.92 6.99
CA ALA A 19 -6.79 14.05 6.05
C ALA A 19 -5.39 14.50 5.59
N SER A 20 -4.34 14.26 6.38
CA SER A 20 -2.96 14.52 5.98
C SER A 20 -2.49 13.66 4.80
N CYS A 21 -3.13 12.50 4.57
CA CYS A 21 -2.72 11.55 3.54
C CYS A 21 -3.10 11.99 2.12
N THR A 22 -3.96 13.01 1.98
CA THR A 22 -4.31 13.58 0.67
C THR A 22 -3.30 14.63 0.19
N VAL A 23 -2.34 15.02 1.04
CA VAL A 23 -1.28 15.97 0.67
C VAL A 23 -0.35 15.31 -0.35
N VAL A 24 -0.15 16.00 -1.48
CA VAL A 24 0.74 15.54 -2.56
C VAL A 24 2.16 16.02 -2.28
N VAL A 25 3.09 15.10 -2.08
CA VAL A 25 4.52 15.39 -1.99
C VAL A 25 5.10 15.40 -3.41
N LYS A 26 5.67 16.53 -3.84
CA LYS A 26 6.27 16.67 -5.18
C LYS A 26 7.47 15.73 -5.32
N ASN A 27 7.59 15.10 -6.48
CA ASN A 27 8.73 14.21 -6.81
C ASN A 27 10.06 14.97 -6.85
N CYS A 28 10.04 16.18 -7.40
CA CYS A 28 11.20 17.06 -7.48
C CYS A 28 10.76 18.53 -7.61
N GLU A 29 11.69 19.47 -7.42
CA GLU A 29 11.41 20.91 -7.47
C GLU A 29 10.75 21.34 -8.79
N THR A 30 11.28 20.83 -9.91
CA THR A 30 10.84 21.14 -11.28
C THR A 30 9.80 20.17 -11.84
N CYS A 31 9.38 19.17 -11.06
CA CYS A 31 8.40 18.18 -11.50
C CYS A 31 6.98 18.72 -11.34
N ASP A 32 6.09 18.37 -12.27
CA ASP A 32 4.64 18.66 -12.18
C ASP A 32 3.83 17.51 -11.58
N GLY A 33 4.51 16.46 -11.12
CA GLY A 33 3.92 15.27 -10.51
C GLY A 33 4.39 15.04 -9.07
N GLY A 34 3.60 14.29 -8.33
CA GLY A 34 3.89 13.89 -6.95
C GLY A 34 3.01 12.74 -6.51
N TRP A 35 3.21 12.32 -5.26
CA TRP A 35 2.50 11.19 -4.68
C TRP A 35 1.85 11.57 -3.36
N GLN A 36 0.64 11.06 -3.15
CA GLN A 36 -0.04 11.11 -1.86
C GLN A 36 0.55 10.07 -0.90
N ALA A 37 0.18 10.16 0.38
CA ALA A 37 0.60 9.22 1.43
C ALA A 37 2.14 9.09 1.57
N GLN A 38 2.87 10.17 1.29
CA GLN A 38 4.32 10.24 1.44
C GLN A 38 4.73 11.19 2.57
N THR A 39 5.94 11.01 3.10
CA THR A 39 6.58 11.93 4.02
C THR A 39 8.04 12.17 3.64
N CYS A 40 8.58 13.32 4.03
CA CYS A 40 10.02 13.58 3.92
C CYS A 40 10.80 12.65 4.87
N SER A 41 11.98 12.23 4.45
CA SER A 41 12.88 11.38 5.21
C SER A 41 14.32 11.49 4.74
N ASP A 42 15.26 11.10 5.59
CA ASP A 42 16.67 10.94 5.20
C ASP A 42 16.96 9.53 4.65
N ASN A 43 15.95 8.88 4.05
CA ASN A 43 16.06 7.51 3.54
C ASN A 43 17.11 7.41 2.43
N THR A 44 18.23 6.75 2.72
CA THR A 44 19.36 6.58 1.80
C THR A 44 19.05 5.71 0.57
N SER A 45 17.87 5.07 0.53
CA SER A 45 17.44 4.24 -0.59
C SER A 45 16.89 5.04 -1.77
N ASN A 46 16.73 6.36 -1.64
CA ASN A 46 16.42 7.25 -2.75
C ASN A 46 17.10 8.62 -2.59
N SER A 47 17.30 9.34 -3.68
CA SER A 47 17.95 10.66 -3.67
C SER A 47 16.97 11.82 -3.43
N GLN A 48 15.68 11.54 -3.44
CA GLN A 48 14.60 12.52 -3.29
C GLN A 48 14.30 12.85 -1.82
N GLY A 49 14.74 12.01 -0.88
CA GLY A 49 14.44 12.18 0.54
C GLY A 49 12.96 11.93 0.87
N VAL A 50 12.33 10.96 0.20
CA VAL A 50 10.90 10.65 0.35
C VAL A 50 10.70 9.20 0.77
N GLN A 51 9.75 8.94 1.66
CA GLN A 51 9.32 7.58 2.04
C GLN A 51 7.80 7.52 2.21
N ASP A 52 7.24 6.31 2.18
CA ASP A 52 5.83 6.14 2.49
C ASP A 52 5.53 6.62 3.91
N ASN A 53 4.45 7.38 4.07
CA ASN A 53 4.00 7.81 5.39
C ASN A 53 3.25 6.66 6.07
N VAL A 54 3.84 6.10 7.13
CA VAL A 54 3.28 5.00 7.93
C VAL A 54 1.87 5.27 8.45
N ASP A 55 1.52 6.52 8.72
CA ASP A 55 0.21 6.92 9.26
C ASP A 55 -0.89 6.88 8.20
N CYS A 56 -0.50 6.78 6.92
CA CYS A 56 -1.41 6.68 5.79
C CYS A 56 -1.74 5.25 5.39
N TRP A 57 -1.27 4.28 6.16
CA TRP A 57 -1.58 2.87 6.02
C TRP A 57 -2.48 2.42 7.17
N PRO A 58 -3.34 1.41 6.96
CA PRO A 58 -4.06 0.78 8.05
C PRO A 58 -3.13 0.26 9.16
N ASP A 59 -3.69 0.10 10.36
CA ASP A 59 -2.98 -0.43 11.53
C ASP A 59 -2.29 -1.75 11.20
N ARG A 60 -1.09 -1.90 11.76
CA ARG A 60 -0.22 -3.04 11.52
C ARG A 60 0.04 -3.77 12.82
N ASP A 61 0.30 -5.08 12.72
CA ASP A 61 0.68 -5.88 13.88
C ASP A 61 2.01 -5.41 14.49
N ASP A 62 2.96 -5.03 13.63
CA ASP A 62 4.22 -4.41 14.04
C ASP A 62 4.24 -2.91 13.69
N PRO A 63 4.01 -2.01 14.67
CA PRO A 63 4.04 -0.58 14.44
C PRO A 63 5.46 -0.05 14.19
N GLN A 64 6.51 -0.81 14.53
CA GLN A 64 7.91 -0.45 14.34
C GLN A 64 8.48 -0.94 13.01
N LEU A 65 7.71 -1.72 12.24
CA LEU A 65 8.12 -2.19 10.92
C LEU A 65 8.45 -0.95 10.05
N PRO A 66 9.67 -0.82 9.51
CA PRO A 66 10.01 0.32 8.67
C PRO A 66 9.32 0.20 7.31
N THR A 67 9.03 1.35 6.69
CA THR A 67 8.61 1.41 5.29
C THR A 67 9.82 1.40 4.37
N GLY A 68 9.57 1.10 3.09
CA GLY A 68 10.57 1.23 2.04
C GLY A 68 10.60 2.63 1.41
N VAL A 69 11.28 2.68 0.26
CA VAL A 69 11.15 3.78 -0.69
C VAL A 69 9.69 3.93 -1.09
N ALA A 70 9.25 5.18 -1.25
CA ALA A 70 7.97 5.56 -1.82
C ALA A 70 7.52 4.61 -2.95
N VAL A 71 6.24 4.22 -2.92
CA VAL A 71 5.56 3.46 -4.00
C VAL A 71 6.18 2.10 -4.38
N ASN A 72 7.07 1.54 -3.57
CA ASN A 72 7.69 0.23 -3.85
C ASN A 72 6.92 -0.97 -3.25
N GLY A 73 5.77 -0.69 -2.64
CA GLY A 73 4.92 -1.65 -1.93
C GLY A 73 5.52 -2.13 -0.62
N TRP A 74 4.75 -2.00 0.45
CA TRP A 74 5.19 -2.36 1.80
C TRP A 74 4.88 -3.82 2.16
N GLY A 75 3.70 -4.29 1.76
CA GLY A 75 3.20 -5.62 2.09
C GLY A 75 1.72 -5.75 1.76
N PHE A 76 1.08 -6.75 2.34
CA PHE A 76 -0.36 -7.00 2.23
C PHE A 76 -0.97 -7.23 3.61
N TYR A 77 -2.27 -6.95 3.73
CA TYR A 77 -3.03 -7.23 4.94
C TYR A 77 -3.70 -8.61 4.82
N SER A 78 -3.53 -9.45 5.83
CA SER A 78 -4.13 -10.79 5.90
C SER A 78 -4.52 -11.16 7.33
N PRO A 79 -5.80 -11.50 7.59
CA PRO A 79 -6.92 -11.45 6.65
C PRO A 79 -7.30 -10.01 6.25
N GLY A 80 -7.48 -9.77 4.95
CA GLY A 80 -7.96 -8.51 4.39
C GLY A 80 -9.37 -8.67 3.82
N ILE A 81 -10.39 -8.30 4.61
CA ILE A 81 -11.81 -8.54 4.27
C ILE A 81 -12.61 -7.27 4.01
N SER A 82 -12.00 -6.09 4.17
CA SER A 82 -12.65 -4.79 3.95
C SER A 82 -11.81 -3.91 3.03
N CYS A 83 -12.47 -3.23 2.08
CA CYS A 83 -11.85 -2.11 1.38
C CYS A 83 -11.82 -0.86 2.29
N PRO A 84 -10.87 0.07 2.09
CA PRO A 84 -10.90 1.37 2.75
C PRO A 84 -12.15 2.19 2.37
N VAL A 85 -12.48 3.18 3.20
CA VAL A 85 -13.57 4.13 2.93
C VAL A 85 -13.34 4.84 1.59
N GLY A 86 -14.37 4.89 0.75
CA GLY A 86 -14.32 5.50 -0.59
C GLY A 86 -13.75 4.58 -1.68
N TYR A 87 -13.52 3.30 -1.36
CA TYR A 87 -13.09 2.28 -2.30
C TYR A 87 -14.08 1.12 -2.32
N SER A 88 -14.18 0.44 -3.47
CA SER A 88 -14.97 -0.77 -3.64
C SER A 88 -14.12 -1.91 -4.20
N THR A 89 -14.53 -3.15 -3.92
CA THR A 89 -13.90 -4.34 -4.50
C THR A 89 -14.00 -4.29 -6.01
N ALA A 90 -12.85 -4.23 -6.68
CA ALA A 90 -12.74 -4.17 -8.13
C ALA A 90 -12.31 -5.50 -8.75
N CYS A 91 -11.49 -6.28 -8.03
CA CYS A 91 -11.00 -7.57 -8.51
C CYS A 91 -10.79 -8.56 -7.36
N VAL A 92 -10.91 -9.85 -7.67
CA VAL A 92 -10.67 -10.95 -6.74
C VAL A 92 -9.88 -12.05 -7.44
N ALA A 93 -8.73 -12.43 -6.89
CA ALA A 93 -7.93 -13.56 -7.36
C ALA A 93 -7.90 -14.65 -6.28
N THR A 94 -7.85 -15.92 -6.68
CA THR A 94 -7.68 -17.05 -5.74
C THR A 94 -6.68 -18.05 -6.31
N GLY A 95 -5.61 -18.33 -5.57
CA GLY A 95 -4.48 -19.08 -6.08
C GLY A 95 -3.88 -18.43 -7.33
N SER A 96 -3.61 -19.25 -8.35
CA SER A 96 -3.04 -18.81 -9.63
C SER A 96 -4.06 -18.24 -10.62
N LYS A 97 -5.32 -18.07 -10.23
CA LYS A 97 -6.35 -17.50 -11.11
C LYS A 97 -6.16 -15.99 -11.21
N ASP A 98 -6.13 -15.49 -12.44
CA ASP A 98 -6.14 -14.06 -12.72
C ASP A 98 -7.47 -13.44 -12.24
N GLY A 99 -7.38 -12.38 -11.43
CA GLY A 99 -8.52 -11.60 -10.96
C GLY A 99 -8.91 -10.46 -11.89
N GLY A 100 -8.26 -10.33 -13.05
CA GLY A 100 -8.43 -9.22 -13.98
C GLY A 100 -7.44 -8.06 -13.77
N TRP A 101 -6.53 -8.19 -12.79
CA TRP A 101 -5.45 -7.24 -12.53
C TRP A 101 -4.25 -7.94 -11.88
N PRO A 102 -2.99 -7.64 -12.29
CA PRO A 102 -1.82 -8.21 -11.65
C PRO A 102 -1.60 -7.61 -10.25
N PHE A 103 -1.71 -8.44 -9.21
CA PHE A 103 -1.33 -8.05 -7.85
C PHE A 103 0.19 -7.87 -7.74
N GLN A 104 0.62 -6.86 -6.99
CA GLN A 104 2.05 -6.60 -6.75
C GLN A 104 2.74 -7.78 -6.04
N PHE A 105 2.02 -8.45 -5.13
CA PHE A 105 2.47 -9.66 -4.45
C PHE A 105 1.78 -10.87 -5.06
N VAL A 106 2.55 -11.92 -5.33
CA VAL A 106 1.99 -13.19 -5.81
C VAL A 106 0.97 -13.73 -4.81
N VAL A 107 -0.19 -14.11 -5.34
CA VAL A 107 -1.24 -14.83 -4.61
C VAL A 107 -0.87 -16.31 -4.59
N LEU A 108 -0.64 -16.88 -3.40
CA LEU A 108 -0.27 -18.28 -3.26
C LEU A 108 -1.49 -19.21 -3.38
N GLN A 109 -1.23 -20.49 -3.60
CA GLN A 109 -2.26 -21.52 -3.59
C GLN A 109 -2.98 -21.52 -2.23
N GLY A 110 -4.31 -21.42 -2.25
CA GLY A 110 -5.14 -21.36 -1.05
C GLY A 110 -5.38 -19.95 -0.49
N GLU A 111 -4.73 -18.92 -1.05
CA GLU A 111 -5.02 -17.53 -0.71
C GLU A 111 -6.07 -16.94 -1.66
N THR A 112 -6.87 -16.01 -1.13
CA THR A 112 -7.74 -15.13 -1.90
C THR A 112 -7.27 -13.70 -1.69
N ALA A 113 -6.99 -13.00 -2.77
CA ALA A 113 -6.62 -11.58 -2.76
C ALA A 113 -7.76 -10.74 -3.32
N VAL A 114 -8.00 -9.59 -2.71
CA VAL A 114 -9.01 -8.61 -3.11
C VAL A 114 -8.29 -7.32 -3.47
N GLY A 115 -8.56 -6.78 -4.66
CA GLY A 115 -8.11 -5.45 -5.06
C GLY A 115 -9.25 -4.46 -4.94
N CYS A 116 -8.96 -3.31 -4.32
CA CYS A 116 -9.92 -2.23 -4.13
C CYS A 116 -9.55 -1.03 -5.02
N CYS A 117 -10.55 -0.42 -5.66
CA CYS A 117 -10.38 0.81 -6.45
C CYS A 117 -11.29 1.92 -5.92
N PRO A 118 -10.90 3.21 -6.08
CA PRO A 118 -11.76 4.32 -5.71
C PRO A 118 -13.14 4.22 -6.38
N THR A 119 -14.19 4.58 -5.64
CA THR A 119 -15.56 4.74 -6.14
C THR A 119 -15.82 6.13 -6.70
#